data_AF-A0A915ZLL3-F1
#
_entry.id   AF-A0A915ZLL3-F1
#
_cell.length_a   1.000
_cell.length_b   1.000
_cell.length_c   1.000
_cell.angle_alpha   90.00
_cell.angle_beta   90.00
_cell.angle_gamma   90.00
#
_symmetry.space_group_name_H-M   'P 1'
#
loop_
_entity.id
_entity.type
_entity.pdbx_description
1 polymer ?
#
loop_
_entity_poly.entity_id
_entity_poly.type
_entity_poly.pdbx_seq_one_letter_code
_entity_poly.pdbx_strand_id
1 'polypeptide(L)'
;MKWPDNVANNNKQNIMIRTAASAYADDTQWIAKSKDEAKAISLIADEFFDINDIKINEEKMEIIVVNSEERNEEENFLKIGKNNNKVLVNKGSVPIRILGVWFKADKGDKHTEDIVKKEISTIVKAIKRKHITHAQAIYIINTVLLPP
;
A
#
# COMPACT_ATOMS: atom_id res chain seq x y z
N MET A 1 -11.83 -0.60 -18.61
CA MET A 1 -12.71 0.15 -17.68
C MET A 1 -13.09 1.45 -18.37
N LYS A 2 -14.38 1.82 -18.38
CA LYS A 2 -14.83 3.09 -18.99
C LYS A 2 -14.57 4.23 -17.99
N TRP A 3 -13.48 4.94 -18.16
CA TRP A 3 -13.07 6.05 -17.30
C TRP A 3 -13.63 7.37 -17.85
N PRO A 4 -14.13 8.29 -16.99
CA PRO A 4 -14.58 9.59 -17.46
C PRO A 4 -13.40 10.43 -17.92
N ASP A 5 -13.48 10.95 -19.15
CA ASP A 5 -12.38 11.69 -19.78
C ASP A 5 -12.28 13.12 -19.22
N ASN A 6 -13.40 13.63 -18.73
CA ASN A 6 -13.54 14.96 -18.19
C ASN A 6 -14.63 14.95 -17.12
N VAL A 7 -14.41 15.65 -16.00
CA VAL A 7 -15.40 15.77 -14.92
C VAL A 7 -16.63 16.58 -15.37
N ALA A 8 -16.47 17.47 -16.35
CA ALA A 8 -17.54 18.32 -16.90
C ALA A 8 -18.35 17.68 -18.05
N ASN A 9 -17.83 16.62 -18.69
CA ASN A 9 -18.49 15.97 -19.82
C ASN A 9 -18.55 14.47 -19.59
N ASN A 10 -19.74 13.87 -19.74
CA ASN A 10 -19.99 12.45 -19.46
C ASN A 10 -19.42 11.48 -20.53
N ASN A 11 -18.41 11.93 -21.28
CA ASN A 11 -17.68 11.12 -22.23
C ASN A 11 -16.80 10.13 -21.46
N LYS A 12 -16.89 8.87 -21.86
CA LYS A 12 -16.18 7.77 -21.22
C LYS A 12 -15.31 7.05 -22.24
N GLN A 13 -14.01 7.06 -22.05
CA GLN A 13 -13.09 6.24 -22.84
C GLN A 13 -12.74 4.95 -22.11
N ASN A 14 -12.46 3.92 -22.91
CA ASN A 14 -11.83 2.72 -22.40
C ASN A 14 -10.33 2.99 -22.31
N ILE A 15 -9.86 3.21 -21.10
CA ILE A 15 -8.43 3.31 -20.81
C ILE A 15 -7.98 1.93 -20.33
N MET A 16 -6.94 1.40 -20.96
CA MET A 16 -6.24 0.19 -20.55
C MET A 16 -4.82 0.57 -20.21
N ILE A 17 -4.51 0.61 -18.91
CA ILE A 17 -3.16 0.83 -18.40
C ILE A 17 -2.74 -0.47 -17.71
N ARG A 18 -1.58 -1.00 -18.10
CA ARG A 18 -0.95 -2.13 -17.42
C ARG A 18 0.31 -1.61 -16.73
N THR A 19 0.23 -1.49 -15.41
CA THR A 19 1.39 -1.19 -14.56
C THR A 19 1.74 -2.44 -13.80
N ALA A 20 2.88 -3.06 -14.12
CA ALA A 20 3.34 -4.29 -13.45
C ALA A 20 4.17 -4.01 -12.19
N ALA A 21 4.75 -2.81 -12.09
CA ALA A 21 5.58 -2.42 -10.97
C ALA A 21 5.58 -0.90 -10.76
N SER A 22 5.92 -0.48 -9.54
CA SER A 22 6.19 0.91 -9.16
C SER A 22 7.42 0.92 -8.25
N ALA A 23 8.27 1.93 -8.37
CA ALA A 23 9.46 2.06 -7.54
C ALA A 23 9.64 3.51 -7.10
N TYR A 24 9.98 3.71 -5.83
CA TYR A 24 10.33 5.00 -5.26
C TYR A 24 11.51 4.81 -4.30
N ALA A 25 12.68 5.36 -4.65
CA ALA A 25 13.93 5.07 -3.97
C ALA A 25 14.17 3.54 -3.88
N ASP A 26 14.29 2.99 -2.66
CA ASP A 26 14.42 1.55 -2.39
C ASP A 26 13.08 0.81 -2.26
N ASP A 27 11.96 1.53 -2.12
CA ASP A 27 10.63 0.94 -2.02
C ASP A 27 10.13 0.49 -3.41
N THR A 28 10.07 -0.83 -3.61
CA THR A 28 9.59 -1.45 -4.85
C THR A 28 8.27 -2.17 -4.63
N GLN A 29 7.32 -1.99 -5.54
CA GLN A 29 5.98 -2.59 -5.52
C GLN A 29 5.76 -3.37 -6.82
N TRP A 30 5.15 -4.55 -6.71
CA TRP A 30 4.78 -5.37 -7.87
C TRP A 30 3.28 -5.64 -7.87
N ILE A 31 2.67 -5.52 -9.04
CA ILE A 31 1.25 -5.74 -9.25
C ILE A 31 1.12 -6.92 -10.23
N ALA A 32 0.52 -8.00 -9.73
CA ALA A 32 0.29 -9.22 -10.51
C ALA A 32 -1.20 -9.56 -10.51
N LYS A 33 -1.69 -10.13 -11.61
CA LYS A 33 -3.10 -10.56 -11.72
C LYS A 33 -3.36 -11.92 -11.06
N SER A 34 -2.30 -12.69 -10.81
CA SER A 34 -2.39 -14.03 -10.23
C SER A 34 -1.14 -14.34 -9.39
N LYS A 35 -1.26 -15.36 -8.54
CA LYS A 35 -0.16 -15.90 -7.74
C LYS A 35 1.02 -16.35 -8.60
N ASP A 36 0.76 -16.98 -9.74
CA ASP A 36 1.83 -17.46 -10.62
C ASP A 36 2.52 -16.32 -11.39
N GLU A 37 1.78 -15.27 -11.78
CA GLU A 37 2.42 -14.07 -12.34
C GLU A 37 3.27 -13.36 -11.27
N ALA A 38 2.82 -13.33 -10.00
CA ALA A 38 3.60 -12.78 -8.89
C ALA A 38 4.91 -13.56 -8.66
N LYS A 39 4.87 -14.91 -8.73
CA LYS A 39 6.08 -15.75 -8.68
C LYS A 39 7.03 -15.43 -9.84
N ALA A 40 6.50 -15.32 -11.05
CA ALA A 40 7.32 -15.01 -12.23
C ALA A 40 8.00 -13.64 -12.12
N ILE A 41 7.27 -12.61 -11.68
CA ILE A 41 7.83 -11.27 -11.44
C ILE A 41 8.90 -11.33 -10.35
N SER A 42 8.63 -12.06 -9.25
CA SER A 42 9.59 -12.22 -8.15
C SER A 42 10.89 -12.90 -8.59
N LEU A 43 10.83 -13.91 -9.46
CA LEU A 43 12.03 -14.59 -9.97
C LEU A 43 12.88 -13.66 -10.84
N ILE A 44 12.24 -12.92 -11.75
CA ILE A 44 12.93 -11.94 -12.60
C ILE A 44 13.58 -10.85 -11.75
N ALA A 45 12.87 -10.36 -10.74
CA ALA A 45 13.40 -9.36 -9.83
C ALA A 45 14.60 -9.88 -9.03
N ASP A 46 14.52 -11.10 -8.48
CA ASP A 46 15.62 -11.72 -7.74
C ASP A 46 16.88 -11.87 -8.61
N GLU A 47 16.73 -12.36 -9.85
CA GLU A 47 17.85 -12.43 -10.79
C GLU A 47 18.44 -11.05 -11.11
N PHE A 48 17.59 -10.04 -11.33
CA PHE A 48 18.05 -8.69 -11.60
C PHE A 48 18.82 -8.10 -10.42
N PHE A 49 18.30 -8.24 -9.19
CA PHE A 49 18.96 -7.70 -8.00
C PHE A 49 20.26 -8.44 -7.67
N ASP A 50 20.29 -9.77 -7.85
CA ASP A 50 21.49 -10.61 -7.66
C ASP A 50 22.62 -10.20 -8.63
N ILE A 51 22.31 -9.94 -9.91
CA ILE A 51 23.29 -9.44 -10.89
C ILE A 51 23.86 -8.07 -10.48
N ASN A 52 23.07 -7.24 -9.81
CA ASN A 52 23.47 -5.90 -9.37
C ASN A 52 24.04 -5.87 -7.94
N ASP A 53 24.26 -7.03 -7.30
CA ASP A 53 24.70 -7.15 -5.91
C ASP A 53 23.79 -6.37 -4.91
N ILE A 54 22.49 -6.34 -5.21
CA ILE A 54 21.45 -5.74 -4.38
C ILE A 54 20.72 -6.86 -3.64
N LYS A 55 20.58 -6.72 -2.32
CA LYS A 55 19.83 -7.68 -1.49
C LYS A 55 18.40 -7.20 -1.30
N ILE A 56 17.44 -8.04 -1.68
CA ILE A 56 16.04 -7.84 -1.31
C ILE A 56 15.90 -8.02 0.20
N ASN A 57 15.23 -7.08 0.87
CA ASN A 57 14.87 -7.23 2.28
C ASN A 57 13.55 -8.01 2.40
N GLU A 58 13.66 -9.33 2.44
CA GLU A 58 12.52 -10.23 2.53
C GLU A 58 11.68 -10.04 3.81
N GLU A 59 12.30 -9.63 4.93
CA GLU A 59 11.58 -9.38 6.19
C GLU A 59 10.62 -8.19 6.09
N LYS A 60 10.94 -7.22 5.24
CA LYS A 60 10.09 -6.05 4.97
C LYS A 60 9.06 -6.29 3.87
N MET A 61 9.09 -7.43 3.18
CA MET A 61 8.15 -7.68 2.10
C MET A 61 6.75 -7.97 2.65
N GLU A 62 5.78 -7.19 2.18
CA GLU A 62 4.37 -7.38 2.50
C GLU A 62 3.59 -7.75 1.23
N ILE A 63 2.70 -8.73 1.34
CA ILE A 63 1.84 -9.16 0.23
C ILE A 63 0.38 -8.90 0.59
N ILE A 64 -0.31 -8.17 -0.27
CA ILE A 64 -1.76 -7.93 -0.21
C ILE A 64 -2.44 -8.59 -1.41
N VAL A 65 -3.52 -9.31 -1.17
CA VAL A 65 -4.33 -9.92 -2.22
C VAL A 65 -5.69 -9.24 -2.25
N VAL A 66 -5.97 -8.52 -3.33
CA VAL A 66 -7.22 -7.77 -3.51
C VAL A 66 -8.20 -8.62 -4.33
N ASN A 67 -9.49 -8.63 -3.95
CA ASN A 67 -10.55 -9.37 -4.64
C ASN A 67 -10.33 -10.90 -4.77
N SER A 68 -9.84 -11.55 -3.71
CA SER A 68 -9.77 -13.02 -3.66
C SER A 68 -11.18 -13.62 -3.55
N GLU A 69 -11.54 -14.50 -4.51
CA GLU A 69 -12.82 -15.23 -4.52
C GLU A 69 -12.81 -16.41 -3.52
N GLU A 70 -11.65 -17.03 -3.30
CA GLU A 70 -11.46 -18.10 -2.32
C GLU A 70 -10.16 -17.89 -1.53
N ARG A 71 -10.26 -17.93 -0.20
CA ARG A 71 -9.12 -17.89 0.73
C ARG A 71 -8.77 -19.31 1.15
N ASN A 72 -7.99 -20.02 0.34
CA ASN A 72 -7.38 -21.27 0.80
C ASN A 72 -6.29 -20.96 1.84
N GLU A 73 -6.57 -21.26 3.11
CA GLU A 73 -5.69 -20.92 4.23
C GLU A 73 -4.30 -21.57 4.14
N GLU A 74 -4.23 -22.77 3.52
CA GLU A 74 -3.01 -23.54 3.31
C GLU A 74 -2.07 -22.93 2.24
N GLU A 75 -2.57 -21.96 1.45
CA GLU A 75 -1.88 -21.36 0.32
C GLU A 75 -1.56 -19.86 0.48
N ASN A 76 -1.71 -19.32 1.69
CA ASN A 76 -1.48 -17.91 2.05
C ASN A 76 0.00 -17.53 2.18
N PHE A 77 0.86 -18.08 1.33
CA PHE A 77 2.26 -17.67 1.24
C PHE A 77 2.73 -17.65 -0.21
N LEU A 78 3.65 -16.74 -0.49
CA LEU A 78 4.43 -16.70 -1.72
C LEU A 78 5.86 -17.11 -1.37
N LYS A 79 6.43 -18.01 -2.17
CA LYS A 79 7.86 -18.30 -2.10
C LYS A 79 8.56 -17.27 -2.98
N ILE A 80 9.48 -16.51 -2.38
CA ILE A 80 10.23 -15.45 -3.04
C ILE A 80 11.71 -15.83 -3.10
N GLY A 81 12.33 -15.47 -4.22
CA GLY A 81 13.76 -15.63 -4.49
C GLY A 81 14.24 -17.08 -4.65
N LYS A 82 15.53 -17.22 -4.99
CA LYS A 82 16.21 -18.52 -5.15
C LYS A 82 16.17 -19.38 -3.87
N ASN A 83 16.14 -18.76 -2.69
CA ASN A 83 16.10 -19.45 -1.41
C ASN A 83 14.70 -19.94 -0.98
N ASN A 84 13.66 -19.70 -1.78
CA ASN A 84 12.28 -20.12 -1.51
C ASN A 84 11.72 -19.62 -0.17
N ASN A 85 12.12 -18.43 0.25
CA ASN A 85 11.69 -17.86 1.52
C ASN A 85 10.19 -17.55 1.48
N LYS A 86 9.47 -17.95 2.53
CA LYS A 86 8.02 -17.86 2.60
C LYS A 86 7.61 -16.49 3.13
N VAL A 87 7.07 -15.66 2.25
CA VAL A 87 6.41 -14.41 2.63
C VAL A 87 4.93 -14.69 2.84
N LEU A 88 4.44 -14.42 4.05
CA LEU A 88 3.04 -14.64 4.41
C LEU A 88 2.16 -13.55 3.78
N VAL A 89 1.05 -13.97 3.19
CA VAL A 89 0.03 -13.08 2.66
C VAL A 89 -0.71 -12.44 3.84
N ASN A 90 -0.78 -11.12 3.84
CA ASN A 90 -1.63 -10.41 4.79
C ASN A 90 -3.10 -10.78 4.51
N LYS A 91 -3.80 -11.31 5.52
CA LYS A 91 -5.18 -11.82 5.46
C LYS A 91 -6.23 -10.75 5.12
N GLY A 92 -5.82 -9.57 4.65
CA GLY A 92 -6.68 -8.48 4.24
C GLY A 92 -7.32 -7.69 5.39
N SER A 93 -7.22 -8.17 6.62
CA SER A 93 -7.72 -7.47 7.80
C SER A 93 -6.76 -6.40 8.30
N VAL A 94 -5.45 -6.59 8.09
CA VAL A 94 -4.43 -5.63 8.50
C VAL A 94 -4.10 -4.74 7.31
N PRO A 95 -4.20 -3.42 7.45
CA PRO A 95 -3.78 -2.51 6.40
C PRO A 95 -2.26 -2.50 6.23
N ILE A 96 -1.81 -2.39 5.00
CA ILE A 96 -0.40 -2.18 4.67
C ILE A 96 -0.16 -0.72 4.30
N ARG A 97 1.04 -0.22 4.51
CA ARG A 97 1.39 1.17 4.19
C ARG A 97 2.38 1.21 3.03
N ILE A 98 1.97 1.81 1.92
CA ILE A 98 2.78 1.96 0.72
C ILE A 98 2.96 3.45 0.47
N LEU A 99 4.21 3.95 0.53
CA LEU A 99 4.57 5.36 0.31
C LEU A 99 3.72 6.36 1.12
N GLY A 100 3.40 6.00 2.37
CA GLY A 100 2.59 6.83 3.24
C GLY A 100 1.08 6.58 3.16
N VAL A 101 0.59 5.91 2.12
CA VAL A 101 -0.83 5.62 1.89
C VAL A 101 -1.18 4.23 2.44
N TRP A 102 -2.33 4.14 3.10
CA TRP A 102 -2.82 2.89 3.67
C TRP A 102 -3.71 2.13 2.69
N PHE A 103 -3.36 0.86 2.44
CA PHE A 103 -4.12 -0.04 1.58
C PHE A 103 -4.69 -1.20 2.38
N LYS A 104 -5.91 -1.59 2.06
CA LYS A 104 -6.60 -2.72 2.67
C LYS A 104 -7.29 -3.54 1.59
N ALA A 105 -7.33 -4.86 1.78
CA ALA A 105 -7.81 -5.78 0.75
C ALA A 105 -9.33 -5.98 0.81
N ASP A 106 -9.92 -5.81 1.99
CA ASP A 106 -11.36 -5.89 2.18
C ASP A 106 -12.04 -4.60 1.74
N LYS A 107 -13.28 -4.75 1.28
CA LYS A 107 -14.10 -3.63 0.86
C LYS A 107 -14.62 -2.91 2.09
N GLY A 108 -14.37 -1.61 2.18
CA GLY A 108 -14.93 -0.76 3.22
C GLY A 108 -14.05 0.42 3.58
N ASP A 109 -14.73 1.51 3.89
CA ASP A 109 -14.21 2.83 4.19
C ASP A 109 -14.07 3.08 5.70
N LYS A 110 -14.62 2.19 6.54
CA LYS A 110 -14.44 2.20 8.01
C LYS A 110 -12.97 2.25 8.42
N HIS A 111 -12.11 1.55 7.69
CA HIS A 111 -10.68 1.54 7.96
C HIS A 111 -10.04 2.92 7.74
N THR A 112 -10.43 3.61 6.66
CA THR A 112 -9.99 4.98 6.40
C THR A 112 -10.48 5.92 7.51
N GLU A 113 -11.73 5.77 7.95
CA GLU A 113 -12.29 6.54 9.06
C GLU A 113 -11.51 6.30 10.37
N ASP A 114 -11.17 5.05 10.67
CA ASP A 114 -10.39 4.68 11.86
C ASP A 114 -8.96 5.24 11.82
N ILE A 115 -8.30 5.24 10.65
CA ILE A 115 -6.99 5.90 10.48
C ILE A 115 -7.12 7.38 10.75
N VAL A 116 -8.11 8.05 10.15
CA VAL A 116 -8.32 9.49 10.34
C VAL A 116 -8.55 9.81 11.81
N LYS A 117 -9.41 9.06 12.49
CA LYS A 117 -9.65 9.20 13.94
C LYS A 117 -8.37 9.00 14.75
N LYS A 118 -7.54 8.01 14.38
CA LYS A 118 -6.28 7.70 15.06
C LYS A 118 -5.26 8.82 14.88
N GLU A 119 -5.13 9.39 13.68
CA GLU A 119 -4.24 10.51 13.40
C GLU A 119 -4.67 11.77 14.18
N ILE A 120 -5.96 12.11 14.13
CA ILE A 120 -6.54 13.20 14.93
C ILE A 120 -6.23 12.99 16.42
N SER A 121 -6.49 11.78 16.94
CA SER A 121 -6.23 11.44 18.34
C SER A 121 -4.77 11.60 18.71
N THR A 122 -3.86 11.19 17.82
CA THR A 122 -2.40 11.26 18.03
C THR A 122 -1.93 12.70 18.13
N ILE A 123 -2.33 13.55 17.17
CA ILE A 123 -1.96 14.97 17.16
C ILE A 123 -2.56 15.70 18.37
N VAL A 124 -3.85 15.50 18.65
CA VAL A 124 -4.52 16.13 19.80
C VAL A 124 -3.85 15.72 21.12
N LYS A 125 -3.52 14.44 21.30
CA LYS A 125 -2.80 13.96 22.51
C LYS A 125 -1.39 14.55 22.61
N ALA A 126 -0.70 14.71 21.48
CA ALA A 126 0.64 15.29 21.44
C ALA A 126 0.63 16.76 21.86
N ILE A 127 -0.32 17.56 21.37
CA ILE A 127 -0.40 19.00 21.67
C ILE A 127 -1.04 19.30 23.02
N LYS A 128 -1.99 18.48 23.50
CA LYS A 128 -2.78 18.74 24.73
C LYS A 128 -1.91 18.97 25.97
N ARG A 129 -0.75 18.32 26.06
CA ARG A 129 0.17 18.41 27.21
C ARG A 129 1.31 19.42 26.99
N LYS A 130 1.33 20.12 25.86
CA LYS A 130 2.41 21.04 25.51
C LYS A 130 2.00 22.48 25.84
N HIS A 131 2.96 23.27 26.28
CA HIS A 131 2.76 24.68 26.53
C HIS A 131 2.80 25.46 25.21
N ILE A 132 1.68 25.45 24.49
CA ILE A 132 1.51 26.12 23.20
C ILE A 132 0.36 27.13 23.26
N THR A 133 0.45 28.16 22.44
CA THR A 133 -0.61 29.16 22.27
C THR A 133 -1.75 28.63 21.40
N HIS A 134 -2.93 29.26 21.48
CA HIS A 134 -4.06 28.89 20.62
C HIS A 134 -3.70 29.03 19.12
N ALA A 135 -2.90 30.04 18.75
CA ALA A 135 -2.49 30.26 17.37
C ALA A 135 -1.58 29.14 16.85
N GLN A 136 -0.65 28.66 17.69
CA GLN A 136 0.18 27.49 17.37
C GLN A 136 -0.65 26.21 17.23
N ALA A 137 -1.68 26.03 18.06
CA ALA A 137 -2.59 24.89 17.94
C ALA A 137 -3.39 24.94 16.61
N ILE A 138 -3.93 26.12 16.25
CA ILE A 138 -4.62 26.33 14.96
C ILE A 138 -3.68 26.04 13.79
N TYR A 139 -2.44 26.53 13.85
CA TYR A 139 -1.44 26.28 12.81
C TYR A 139 -1.15 24.79 12.65
N ILE A 140 -0.94 24.05 13.75
CA ILE A 140 -0.68 22.60 13.70
C ILE A 140 -1.88 21.87 13.09
N ILE A 141 -3.10 22.20 13.48
CA ILE A 141 -4.31 21.57 12.93
C ILE A 141 -4.44 21.87 11.43
N ASN A 142 -4.32 23.14 11.03
CA ASN A 142 -4.60 23.56 9.65
C ASN A 142 -3.43 23.35 8.68
N THR A 143 -2.23 23.04 9.17
CA THR A 143 -1.04 22.90 8.30
C THR A 143 -0.46 21.50 8.34
N VAL A 144 -0.54 20.83 9.50
CA VAL A 144 0.06 19.50 9.68
C VAL A 144 -1.00 18.40 9.57
N LEU A 145 -2.13 18.55 10.24
CA LEU A 145 -3.23 17.57 10.15
C LEU A 145 -3.99 17.70 8.83
N LEU A 146 -4.24 18.94 8.39
CA LEU A 146 -4.95 19.27 7.16
C LEU A 146 -4.05 20.09 6.23
N PRO A 147 -3.00 19.50 5.65
CA PRO A 147 -2.13 20.25 4.74
C PRO A 147 -2.93 20.81 3.55
N PRO A 148 -2.56 22.01 3.05
CA PRO A 148 -3.23 22.66 1.94
C PRO A 148 -3.07 21.92 0.60
#